data_AF-A0A9P8L6R3-F1
#
_entry.id   AF-A0A9P8L6R3-F1
#
_cell.length_a   1.000
_cell.length_b   1.000
_cell.length_c   1.000
_cell.angle_alpha   90.00
_cell.angle_beta   90.00
_cell.angle_gamma   90.00
#
_symmetry.space_group_name_H-M   'P 1'
#
loop_
_entity.id
_entity.type
_entity.pdbx_description
1 polymer ?
#
loop_
_entity_poly.entity_id
_entity_poly.type
_entity_poly.pdbx_seq_one_letter_code
_entity_poly.pdbx_strand_id
1 'polypeptide(L)'
;KREVSVHEGNKQANVIHKVSEREHADIGCVAFQGDVGLTEARQVQDLEKQLAQARQQLGHLRSLVKGGSMEVDLETVLQSLNFPDAGSNSRRRQRPAASQDLSRVRANLRNHSRGIFKPPPPYRRLGSQPSFSPALPDLPPKEVADHLLRQYHSTVHTAMPILHWPNFQHECEAVYKVGSLQGVPPVWGSLLFSVLAVGVIYSADPSIDRPRDGQKYIEISRTLTNLWSDEFTIDHARSALLTSIFFTEMNLKSAAWVWLGSSINISHDIGLHCETGPWPVVEGEMRRRVWWGIYVWDR
;
A
#
# COMPACT_ATOMS: atom_id res chain seq x y z
N LYS A 1 41.62 20.58 12.00
CA LYS A 1 40.74 20.94 10.84
C LYS A 1 39.92 19.76 10.29
N ARG A 2 40.35 18.49 10.38
CA ARG A 2 39.54 17.32 9.97
C ARG A 2 38.48 16.89 10.98
N GLU A 3 38.72 17.02 12.29
CA GLU A 3 37.76 16.61 13.33
C GLU A 3 36.55 17.55 13.48
N VAL A 4 36.73 18.84 13.19
CA VAL A 4 35.63 19.83 13.25
C VAL A 4 34.60 19.58 12.13
N SER A 5 35.05 19.11 10.97
CA SER A 5 34.19 18.85 9.80
C SER A 5 33.32 17.59 9.95
N VAL A 6 33.82 16.55 10.65
CA VAL A 6 33.02 15.34 10.96
C VAL A 6 31.95 15.66 12.02
N HIS A 7 32.26 16.54 12.97
CA HIS A 7 31.33 16.93 14.02
C HIS A 7 30.22 17.88 13.52
N GLU A 8 30.50 18.69 12.49
CA GLU A 8 29.47 19.49 11.79
C GLU A 8 28.60 18.64 10.87
N GLY A 9 29.16 17.64 10.16
CA GLY A 9 28.40 16.71 9.33
C GLY A 9 27.39 15.88 10.13
N ASN A 10 27.80 15.40 11.32
CA ASN A 10 26.89 14.67 12.22
C ASN A 10 25.80 15.55 12.83
N LYS A 11 26.08 16.84 13.05
CA LYS A 11 25.06 17.79 13.53
C LYS A 11 24.03 18.13 12.46
N GLN A 12 24.45 18.26 11.19
CA GLN A 12 23.52 18.47 10.07
C GLN A 12 22.64 17.24 9.80
N ALA A 13 23.19 16.02 9.85
CA ALA A 13 22.41 14.80 9.69
C ALA A 13 21.34 14.63 10.80
N ASN A 14 21.67 14.98 12.05
CA ASN A 14 20.75 14.87 13.18
C ASN A 14 19.67 15.96 13.19
N VAL A 15 19.95 17.13 12.60
CA VAL A 15 18.95 18.19 12.37
C VAL A 15 18.01 17.82 11.22
N ILE A 16 18.51 17.21 10.14
CA ILE A 16 17.67 16.70 9.04
C ILE A 16 16.74 15.58 9.53
N HIS A 17 17.23 14.67 10.38
CA HIS A 17 16.41 13.60 10.97
C HIS A 17 15.31 14.15 11.90
N LYS A 18 15.60 15.21 12.67
CA LYS A 18 14.62 15.86 13.57
C LYS A 18 13.61 16.77 12.85
N VAL A 19 13.97 17.33 11.69
CA VAL A 19 13.04 18.10 10.85
C VAL A 19 12.13 17.16 10.07
N SER A 20 12.67 16.05 9.54
CA SER A 20 11.89 14.97 8.92
C SER A 20 10.88 14.36 9.93
N GLU A 21 11.29 13.99 11.15
CA GLU A 21 10.36 13.47 12.18
C GLU A 21 9.24 14.45 12.57
N ARG A 22 9.48 15.77 12.50
CA ARG A 22 8.46 16.79 12.77
C ARG A 22 7.54 17.04 11.58
N GLU A 23 8.06 16.99 10.35
CA GLU A 23 7.24 17.12 9.14
C GLU A 23 6.40 15.85 8.87
N HIS A 24 6.90 14.65 9.22
CA HIS A 24 6.12 13.40 9.12
C HIS A 24 4.96 13.32 10.12
N ALA A 25 5.04 14.02 11.26
CA ALA A 25 3.94 14.09 12.23
C ALA A 25 2.82 15.06 11.79
N ASP A 26 3.16 16.13 11.06
CA ASP A 26 2.20 17.15 10.63
C ASP A 26 1.56 16.87 9.27
N ILE A 27 2.25 16.16 8.35
CA ILE A 27 1.68 15.81 7.03
C ILE A 27 0.59 14.72 7.14
N GLY A 28 0.64 13.88 8.17
CA GLY A 28 -0.35 12.83 8.42
C GLY A 28 -1.73 13.30 8.91
N CYS A 29 -1.91 14.60 9.23
CA CYS A 29 -3.09 15.08 9.94
C CYS A 29 -3.97 16.10 9.20
N VAL A 30 -3.55 16.65 8.04
CA VAL A 30 -4.22 17.86 7.48
C VAL A 30 -5.10 17.60 6.24
N ALA A 31 -5.13 16.39 5.68
CA ALA A 31 -5.85 16.13 4.41
C ALA A 31 -7.21 15.40 4.53
N PHE A 32 -7.93 15.54 5.65
CA PHE A 32 -9.24 14.89 5.87
C PHE A 32 -10.48 15.80 5.65
N GLN A 33 -10.31 17.04 5.21
CA GLN A 33 -11.44 17.98 5.06
C GLN A 33 -11.65 18.36 3.59
N GLY A 34 -12.53 17.67 2.88
CA GLY A 34 -12.92 18.09 1.53
C GLY A 34 -14.26 17.54 1.12
N ASP A 35 -14.33 16.24 0.84
CA ASP A 35 -15.56 15.59 0.38
C ASP A 35 -16.05 14.46 1.31
N VAL A 36 -15.31 14.20 2.39
CA VAL A 36 -15.73 13.27 3.46
C VAL A 36 -16.68 13.95 4.46
N GLY A 37 -16.67 15.30 4.51
CA GLY A 37 -17.32 16.08 5.56
C GLY A 37 -18.84 15.93 5.68
N LEU A 38 -19.57 15.65 4.58
CA LEU A 38 -21.02 15.43 4.65
C LEU A 38 -21.37 14.02 5.16
N THR A 39 -20.51 13.04 4.92
CA THR A 39 -20.67 11.66 5.41
C THR A 39 -20.16 11.50 6.84
N GLU A 40 -19.02 12.10 7.17
CA GLU A 40 -18.48 12.14 8.53
C GLU A 40 -19.39 12.96 9.45
N ALA A 41 -19.91 14.12 9.04
CA ALA A 41 -20.85 14.88 9.87
C ALA A 41 -22.14 14.10 10.17
N ARG A 42 -22.65 13.31 9.20
CA ARG A 42 -23.79 12.43 9.42
C ARG A 42 -23.46 11.27 10.34
N GLN A 43 -22.26 10.72 10.23
CA GLN A 43 -21.79 9.62 11.06
C GLN A 43 -21.53 10.06 12.50
N VAL A 44 -21.00 11.27 12.69
CA VAL A 44 -20.86 11.93 14.01
C VAL A 44 -22.23 12.26 14.60
N GLN A 45 -23.18 12.78 13.81
CA GLN A 45 -24.55 13.02 14.28
C GLN A 45 -25.26 11.74 14.72
N ASP A 46 -25.07 10.63 14.01
CA ASP A 46 -25.67 9.35 14.37
C ASP A 46 -25.05 8.81 15.67
N LEU A 47 -23.73 8.95 15.84
CA LEU A 47 -23.04 8.60 17.09
C LEU A 47 -23.47 9.48 18.27
N GLU A 48 -23.60 10.79 18.09
CA GLU A 48 -24.10 11.70 19.13
C GLU A 48 -25.53 11.33 19.54
N LYS A 49 -26.38 10.98 18.57
CA LYS A 49 -27.75 10.54 18.81
C LYS A 49 -27.81 9.21 19.56
N GLN A 50 -26.96 8.26 19.22
CA GLN A 50 -26.83 6.97 19.93
C GLN A 50 -26.33 7.19 21.37
N LEU A 51 -25.37 8.09 21.58
CA LEU A 51 -24.84 8.41 22.91
C LEU A 51 -25.88 9.14 23.79
N ALA A 52 -26.69 10.00 23.19
CA ALA A 52 -27.82 10.64 23.87
C ALA A 52 -28.89 9.62 24.30
N GLN A 53 -29.24 8.66 23.42
CA GLN A 53 -30.16 7.58 23.75
C GLN A 53 -29.62 6.69 24.88
N ALA A 54 -28.35 6.30 24.82
CA ALA A 54 -27.71 5.49 25.87
C ALA A 54 -27.68 6.22 27.22
N ARG A 55 -27.39 7.54 27.23
CA ARG A 55 -27.44 8.36 28.46
C ARG A 55 -28.85 8.45 29.04
N GLN A 56 -29.88 8.54 28.20
CA GLN A 56 -31.27 8.56 28.63
C GLN A 56 -31.69 7.21 29.23
N GLN A 57 -31.27 6.09 28.63
CA GLN A 57 -31.51 4.75 29.17
C GLN A 57 -30.81 4.56 30.53
N LEU A 58 -29.55 4.98 30.67
CA LEU A 58 -28.84 4.96 31.96
C LEU A 58 -29.51 5.85 33.01
N GLY A 59 -30.03 7.01 32.62
CA GLY A 59 -30.80 7.89 33.49
C GLY A 59 -32.09 7.23 33.99
N HIS A 60 -32.81 6.54 33.10
CA HIS A 60 -34.03 5.82 33.43
C HIS A 60 -33.74 4.64 34.38
N LEU A 61 -32.74 3.81 34.07
CA LEU A 61 -32.31 2.70 34.93
C LEU A 61 -31.84 3.21 36.31
N ARG A 62 -31.09 4.32 36.36
CA ARG A 62 -30.65 4.93 37.61
C ARG A 62 -31.80 5.51 38.44
N SER A 63 -32.88 5.97 37.78
CA SER A 63 -34.09 6.45 38.46
C SER A 63 -34.90 5.29 39.06
N LEU A 64 -34.98 4.16 38.36
CA LEU A 64 -35.62 2.94 38.85
C LEU A 64 -34.86 2.38 40.08
N VAL A 65 -33.52 2.41 40.05
CA VAL A 65 -32.68 1.97 41.18
C VAL A 65 -32.77 2.92 42.39
N LYS A 66 -32.96 4.23 42.19
CA LYS A 66 -33.11 5.21 43.28
C LYS A 66 -34.52 5.27 43.87
N GLY A 67 -35.54 4.74 43.18
CA GLY A 67 -36.95 4.78 43.59
C GLY A 67 -37.35 3.79 44.69
N GLY A 68 -36.48 2.85 45.06
CA GLY A 68 -36.59 2.04 46.28
C GLY A 68 -37.86 1.21 46.42
N SER A 69 -37.94 0.07 45.73
CA SER A 69 -38.44 -1.23 46.23
C SER A 69 -38.56 -2.22 45.08
N MET A 70 -38.23 -3.49 45.35
CA MET A 70 -38.33 -4.71 44.55
C MET A 70 -37.09 -5.07 43.71
N GLU A 71 -36.71 -6.35 43.86
CA GLU A 71 -35.72 -7.06 43.08
C GLU A 71 -35.88 -6.70 41.61
N VAL A 72 -34.86 -6.07 41.04
CA VAL A 72 -34.82 -5.79 39.61
C VAL A 72 -34.50 -7.11 38.92
N ASP A 73 -35.53 -7.74 38.37
CA ASP A 73 -35.41 -8.97 37.59
C ASP A 73 -34.42 -8.76 36.44
N LEU A 74 -33.38 -9.62 36.42
CA LEU A 74 -32.26 -9.53 35.49
C LEU A 74 -32.74 -9.64 34.03
N GLU A 75 -33.85 -10.34 33.78
CA GLU A 75 -34.46 -10.44 32.44
C GLU A 75 -35.02 -9.09 31.95
N THR A 76 -35.56 -8.26 32.83
CA THR A 76 -36.11 -6.94 32.45
C THR A 76 -34.99 -5.96 32.07
N VAL A 77 -33.84 -6.04 32.77
CA VAL A 77 -32.63 -5.26 32.41
C VAL A 77 -32.07 -5.74 31.07
N LEU A 78 -31.99 -7.05 30.85
CA LEU A 78 -31.49 -7.64 29.61
C LEU A 78 -32.40 -7.33 28.39
N GLN A 79 -33.72 -7.27 28.55
CA GLN A 79 -34.65 -6.88 27.48
C GLN A 79 -34.56 -5.39 27.09
N SER A 80 -34.14 -4.53 28.03
CA SER A 80 -33.96 -3.10 27.77
C SER A 80 -32.61 -2.74 27.12
N LEU A 81 -31.65 -3.66 27.19
CA LEU A 81 -30.33 -3.54 26.59
C LEU A 81 -30.32 -4.07 25.15
N ASN A 82 -31.05 -3.40 24.25
CA ASN A 82 -30.83 -3.57 22.81
C ASN A 82 -29.54 -2.82 22.43
N PHE A 83 -28.40 -3.47 22.66
CA PHE A 83 -27.15 -3.03 22.05
C PHE A 83 -27.26 -3.23 20.54
N PRO A 84 -27.06 -2.21 19.70
CA PRO A 84 -26.80 -2.45 18.30
C PRO A 84 -25.53 -3.31 18.22
N ASP A 85 -25.67 -4.48 17.61
CA ASP A 85 -24.59 -5.43 17.41
C ASP A 85 -23.38 -4.69 16.81
N ALA A 86 -22.26 -4.65 17.55
CA ALA A 86 -21.05 -3.92 17.18
C ALA A 86 -20.31 -4.54 15.98
N GLY A 87 -21.04 -5.28 15.15
CA GLY A 87 -20.64 -5.85 13.87
C GLY A 87 -21.51 -5.38 12.71
N SER A 88 -22.42 -4.39 12.87
CA SER A 88 -23.07 -3.78 11.71
C SER A 88 -22.04 -2.93 10.96
N ASN A 89 -21.20 -3.63 10.18
CA ASN A 89 -20.35 -3.09 9.15
C ASN A 89 -21.11 -1.92 8.53
N SER A 90 -20.51 -0.73 8.61
CA SER A 90 -20.96 0.43 7.86
C SER A 90 -21.41 -0.09 6.52
N ARG A 91 -22.67 0.18 6.13
CA ARG A 91 -23.23 -0.34 4.88
C ARG A 91 -22.25 0.04 3.77
N ARG A 92 -21.32 -0.86 3.47
CA ARG A 92 -20.41 -0.78 2.36
C ARG A 92 -21.40 -0.91 1.24
N ARG A 93 -21.78 0.24 0.68
CA ARG A 93 -22.76 0.37 -0.38
C ARG A 93 -22.53 -0.84 -1.25
N GLN A 94 -23.46 -1.81 -1.22
CA GLN A 94 -23.26 -3.07 -1.93
C GLN A 94 -23.12 -2.64 -3.37
N ARG A 95 -21.87 -2.54 -3.82
CA ARG A 95 -21.58 -2.23 -5.21
C ARG A 95 -22.22 -3.42 -5.92
N PRO A 96 -23.13 -3.20 -6.88
CA PRO A 96 -23.80 -4.29 -7.57
C PRO A 96 -22.73 -5.31 -7.93
N ALA A 97 -22.92 -6.56 -7.51
CA ALA A 97 -21.91 -7.60 -7.59
C ALA A 97 -21.27 -7.54 -8.98
N ALA A 98 -20.02 -7.10 -9.05
CA ALA A 98 -19.28 -7.04 -10.30
C ALA A 98 -18.80 -8.46 -10.61
N SER A 99 -19.76 -9.33 -10.92
CA SER A 99 -19.50 -10.71 -11.32
C SER A 99 -20.70 -11.33 -12.03
N GLN A 100 -21.44 -10.55 -12.83
CA GLN A 100 -22.10 -11.22 -13.95
C GLN A 100 -21.01 -11.51 -14.96
N ASP A 101 -20.71 -12.79 -15.18
CA ASP A 101 -19.88 -13.19 -16.30
C ASP A 101 -20.63 -12.85 -17.60
N LEU A 102 -20.43 -11.62 -18.06
CA LEU A 102 -21.01 -11.12 -19.30
C LEU A 102 -20.26 -11.66 -20.52
N SER A 103 -19.42 -12.70 -20.39
CA SER A 103 -18.70 -13.27 -21.54
C SER A 103 -19.67 -13.77 -22.62
N ARG A 104 -20.78 -14.41 -22.21
CA ARG A 104 -21.87 -14.81 -23.14
C ARG A 104 -22.54 -13.60 -23.79
N VAL A 105 -22.84 -12.55 -23.02
CA VAL A 105 -23.45 -11.31 -23.54
C VAL A 105 -22.49 -10.62 -24.52
N ARG A 106 -21.19 -10.54 -24.19
CA ARG A 106 -20.13 -9.99 -25.05
C ARG A 106 -19.96 -10.81 -26.34
N ALA A 107 -20.06 -12.13 -26.27
CA ALA A 107 -20.02 -13.01 -27.44
C ALA A 107 -21.23 -12.81 -28.35
N ASN A 108 -22.44 -12.79 -27.77
CA ASN A 108 -23.68 -12.50 -28.50
C ASN A 108 -23.63 -11.11 -29.15
N LEU A 109 -23.16 -10.09 -28.42
CA LEU A 109 -22.98 -8.75 -28.95
C LEU A 109 -22.05 -8.78 -30.17
N ARG A 110 -20.84 -9.36 -30.06
CA ARG A 110 -19.90 -9.50 -31.19
C ARG A 110 -20.49 -10.23 -32.40
N ASN A 111 -21.31 -11.27 -32.16
CA ASN A 111 -21.91 -12.06 -33.23
C ASN A 111 -23.04 -11.31 -33.95
N HIS A 112 -23.90 -10.61 -33.20
CA HIS A 112 -25.12 -10.00 -33.73
C HIS A 112 -24.98 -8.51 -34.06
N SER A 113 -23.95 -7.81 -33.55
CA SER A 113 -23.75 -6.37 -33.76
C SER A 113 -22.74 -6.03 -34.86
N ARG A 114 -22.44 -6.96 -35.78
CA ARG A 114 -21.45 -6.76 -36.86
C ARG A 114 -21.84 -5.54 -37.71
N GLY A 115 -20.94 -4.57 -37.82
CA GLY A 115 -21.15 -3.33 -38.58
C GLY A 115 -21.88 -2.20 -37.84
N ILE A 116 -22.53 -2.48 -36.71
CA ILE A 116 -23.30 -1.48 -35.92
C ILE A 116 -22.51 -1.07 -34.67
N PHE A 117 -21.91 -2.03 -33.97
CA PHE A 117 -21.13 -1.79 -32.77
C PHE A 117 -19.75 -2.43 -32.92
N LYS A 118 -18.72 -1.59 -32.82
CA LYS A 118 -17.33 -2.03 -32.71
C LYS A 118 -16.98 -2.01 -31.23
N PRO A 119 -16.75 -3.17 -30.57
CA PRO A 119 -16.35 -3.17 -29.19
C PRO A 119 -15.07 -2.32 -29.04
N PRO A 120 -14.97 -1.49 -28.00
CA PRO A 120 -13.73 -0.79 -27.71
C PRO A 120 -12.59 -1.82 -27.73
N PRO A 121 -11.44 -1.50 -28.35
CA PRO A 121 -10.29 -2.37 -28.25
C PRO A 121 -10.05 -2.67 -26.76
N PRO A 122 -9.71 -3.92 -26.40
CA PRO A 122 -9.37 -4.22 -25.01
C PRO A 122 -8.30 -3.21 -24.58
N TYR A 123 -8.48 -2.64 -23.38
CA TYR A 123 -7.60 -1.60 -22.83
C TYR A 123 -6.12 -1.93 -23.04
N ARG A 124 -5.78 -3.23 -22.95
CA ARG A 124 -4.48 -3.76 -23.33
C ARG A 124 -4.60 -5.19 -23.86
N ARG A 125 -3.75 -5.57 -24.82
CA ARG A 125 -3.43 -6.97 -25.12
C ARG A 125 -2.04 -7.23 -24.54
N LEU A 126 -1.96 -8.09 -23.53
CA LEU A 126 -0.68 -8.57 -23.02
C LEU A 126 0.03 -9.34 -24.16
N GLY A 127 1.17 -8.83 -24.59
CA GLY A 127 2.08 -9.43 -25.56
C GLY A 127 3.14 -10.29 -24.87
N SER A 128 4.04 -10.86 -25.68
CA SER A 128 5.22 -11.53 -25.15
C SER A 128 6.29 -10.50 -24.83
N GLN A 129 6.80 -10.50 -23.60
CA GLN A 129 7.98 -9.72 -23.22
C GLN A 129 9.15 -10.02 -24.16
N PRO A 130 9.88 -9.01 -24.65
CA PRO A 130 11.15 -9.25 -25.33
C PRO A 130 12.13 -9.94 -24.38
N SER A 131 13.03 -10.77 -24.92
CA SER A 131 14.06 -11.43 -24.13
C SER A 131 14.96 -10.39 -23.46
N PHE A 132 14.88 -10.30 -22.13
CA PHE A 132 15.69 -9.41 -21.31
C PHE A 132 16.50 -10.23 -20.33
N SER A 133 17.82 -10.21 -20.51
CA SER A 133 18.78 -10.97 -19.70
C SER A 133 19.88 -10.03 -19.18
N PRO A 134 19.60 -9.21 -18.16
CA PRO A 134 20.61 -8.37 -17.55
C PRO A 134 21.66 -9.23 -16.82
N ALA A 135 22.84 -8.67 -16.56
CA ALA A 135 23.81 -9.32 -15.68
C ALA A 135 23.19 -9.53 -14.30
N LEU A 136 23.30 -10.75 -13.77
CA LEU A 136 22.74 -11.06 -12.45
C LEU A 136 23.64 -10.46 -11.37
N PRO A 137 23.11 -9.58 -10.50
CA PRO A 137 23.86 -9.04 -9.39
C PRO A 137 24.01 -10.09 -8.27
N ASP A 138 25.04 -9.92 -7.46
CA ASP A 138 25.22 -10.73 -6.26
C ASP A 138 24.16 -10.39 -5.22
N LEU A 139 23.65 -11.43 -4.55
CA LEU A 139 22.75 -11.26 -3.41
C LEU A 139 23.54 -10.77 -2.19
N PRO A 140 23.01 -9.83 -1.40
CA PRO A 140 23.62 -9.47 -0.13
C PRO A 140 23.62 -10.67 0.84
N PRO A 141 24.48 -10.68 1.86
CA PRO A 141 24.45 -11.72 2.89
C PRO A 141 23.04 -11.86 3.48
N LYS A 142 22.58 -13.11 3.65
CA LYS A 142 21.21 -13.39 4.09
C LYS A 142 20.83 -12.66 5.38
N GLU A 143 21.74 -12.58 6.35
CA GLU A 143 21.51 -11.87 7.61
C GLU A 143 21.21 -10.38 7.41
N VAL A 144 21.95 -9.73 6.49
CA VAL A 144 21.73 -8.32 6.12
C VAL A 144 20.37 -8.19 5.44
N ALA A 145 20.07 -9.07 4.49
CA ALA A 145 18.78 -9.06 3.79
C ALA A 145 17.60 -9.24 4.74
N ASP A 146 17.65 -10.22 5.64
CA ASP A 146 16.60 -10.51 6.62
C ASP A 146 16.41 -9.35 7.61
N HIS A 147 17.48 -8.63 7.96
CA HIS A 147 17.39 -7.39 8.74
C HIS A 147 16.66 -6.29 7.97
N LEU A 148 17.08 -6.02 6.72
CA LEU A 148 16.50 -4.96 5.89
C LEU A 148 15.03 -5.24 5.53
N LEU A 149 14.68 -6.50 5.25
CA LEU A 149 13.31 -6.95 5.01
C LEU A 149 12.41 -6.69 6.22
N ARG A 150 12.91 -6.98 7.44
CA ARG A 150 12.18 -6.68 8.69
C ARG A 150 11.97 -5.18 8.87
N GLN A 151 13.00 -4.36 8.60
CA GLN A 151 12.87 -2.91 8.68
C GLN A 151 11.80 -2.40 7.72
N TYR A 152 11.87 -2.77 6.44
CA TYR A 152 10.86 -2.43 5.44
C TYR A 152 9.44 -2.86 5.87
N HIS A 153 9.29 -4.07 6.40
CA HIS A 153 8.00 -4.59 6.84
C HIS A 153 7.41 -3.75 7.98
N SER A 154 8.22 -3.44 8.99
CA SER A 154 7.78 -2.68 10.17
C SER A 154 7.47 -1.21 9.91
N THR A 155 8.05 -0.61 8.86
CA THR A 155 7.86 0.81 8.54
C THR A 155 6.91 1.00 7.35
N VAL A 156 7.42 0.78 6.13
CA VAL A 156 6.71 1.12 4.89
C VAL A 156 5.58 0.15 4.61
N HIS A 157 5.79 -1.16 4.78
CA HIS A 157 4.74 -2.14 4.48
C HIS A 157 3.53 -2.00 5.42
N THR A 158 3.77 -1.68 6.69
CA THR A 158 2.73 -1.50 7.69
C THR A 158 1.84 -0.29 7.34
N ALA A 159 2.43 0.80 6.84
CA ALA A 159 1.67 1.97 6.37
C ALA A 159 1.05 1.76 4.98
N MET A 160 1.75 1.05 4.09
CA MET A 160 1.39 0.91 2.68
C MET A 160 1.66 -0.53 2.18
N PRO A 161 0.71 -1.46 2.36
CA PRO A 161 0.91 -2.90 2.08
C PRO A 161 0.80 -3.23 0.58
N ILE A 162 1.76 -2.76 -0.22
CA ILE A 162 1.79 -2.94 -1.68
C ILE A 162 2.20 -4.35 -2.13
N LEU A 163 2.74 -5.16 -1.22
CA LEU A 163 3.21 -6.53 -1.46
C LEU A 163 2.28 -7.56 -0.80
N HIS A 164 2.18 -8.75 -1.39
CA HIS A 164 1.63 -9.89 -0.67
C HIS A 164 2.73 -10.50 0.20
N TRP A 165 2.88 -10.02 1.43
CA TRP A 165 4.06 -10.30 2.26
C TRP A 165 4.41 -11.79 2.39
N PRO A 166 3.48 -12.71 2.68
CA PRO A 166 3.82 -14.13 2.82
C PRO A 166 4.39 -14.75 1.53
N ASN A 167 3.86 -14.33 0.37
CA ASN A 167 4.34 -14.83 -0.92
C ASN A 167 5.73 -14.26 -1.25
N PHE A 168 5.89 -12.96 -1.03
CA PHE A 168 7.16 -12.28 -1.26
C PHE A 168 8.28 -12.86 -0.40
N GLN A 169 8.01 -13.15 0.88
CA GLN A 169 8.98 -13.78 1.78
C GLN A 169 9.36 -15.19 1.30
N HIS A 170 8.38 -16.01 0.89
CA HIS A 170 8.64 -17.35 0.34
C HIS A 170 9.50 -17.31 -0.94
N GLU A 171 9.24 -16.35 -1.84
CA GLU A 171 10.05 -16.14 -3.04
C GLU A 171 11.49 -15.70 -2.69
N CYS A 172 11.65 -14.82 -1.69
CA CYS A 172 12.97 -14.44 -1.17
C CYS A 172 13.72 -15.68 -0.63
N GLU A 173 13.09 -16.48 0.21
CA GLU A 173 13.68 -17.70 0.78
C GLU A 173 14.11 -18.68 -0.32
N ALA A 174 13.30 -18.84 -1.37
CA ALA A 174 13.64 -19.68 -2.51
C ALA A 174 14.89 -19.18 -3.25
N VAL A 175 14.99 -17.88 -3.51
CA VAL A 175 16.16 -17.25 -4.14
C VAL A 175 17.41 -17.41 -3.28
N TYR A 176 17.31 -17.20 -1.97
CA TYR A 176 18.45 -17.39 -1.04
C TYR A 176 18.86 -18.85 -0.91
N LYS A 177 17.95 -19.80 -1.06
CA LYS A 177 18.26 -21.24 -1.08
C LYS A 177 19.06 -21.64 -2.32
N VAL A 178 18.73 -21.05 -3.48
CA VAL A 178 19.48 -21.25 -4.73
C VAL A 178 20.80 -20.46 -4.71
N GLY A 179 20.83 -19.32 -4.02
CA GLY A 179 21.99 -18.44 -3.95
C GLY A 179 22.17 -17.55 -5.18
N SER A 180 21.16 -17.47 -6.06
CA SER A 180 21.19 -16.60 -7.24
C SER A 180 19.78 -16.18 -7.66
N LEU A 181 19.69 -15.10 -8.43
CA LEU A 181 18.45 -14.65 -9.09
C LEU A 181 18.15 -15.43 -10.38
N GLN A 182 18.81 -16.57 -10.61
CA GLN A 182 18.58 -17.37 -11.81
C GLN A 182 17.18 -17.99 -11.77
N GLY A 183 16.41 -17.82 -12.84
CA GLY A 183 15.07 -18.42 -12.98
C GLY A 183 13.94 -17.59 -12.37
N VAL A 184 14.24 -16.45 -11.72
CA VAL A 184 13.22 -15.46 -11.36
C VAL A 184 13.16 -14.34 -12.40
N PRO A 185 11.99 -13.71 -12.62
CA PRO A 185 11.89 -12.57 -13.53
C PRO A 185 12.82 -11.43 -13.09
N PRO A 186 13.55 -10.76 -13.99
CA PRO A 186 14.43 -9.64 -13.63
C PRO A 186 13.71 -8.53 -12.86
N VAL A 187 12.46 -8.21 -13.25
CA VAL A 187 11.63 -7.22 -12.54
C VAL A 187 11.35 -7.60 -11.08
N TRP A 188 11.23 -8.89 -10.77
CA TRP A 188 11.07 -9.33 -9.38
C TRP A 188 12.36 -9.07 -8.59
N GLY A 189 13.53 -9.30 -9.20
CA GLY A 189 14.82 -8.91 -8.62
C GLY A 189 14.92 -7.39 -8.42
N SER A 190 14.46 -6.59 -9.38
CA SER A 190 14.34 -5.13 -9.22
C SER A 190 13.51 -4.78 -7.98
N LEU A 191 12.34 -5.42 -7.82
CA LEU A 191 11.47 -5.21 -6.68
C LEU A 191 12.18 -5.55 -5.36
N LEU A 192 12.86 -6.70 -5.30
CA LEU A 192 13.64 -7.10 -4.12
C LEU A 192 14.67 -6.03 -3.74
N PHE A 193 15.48 -5.57 -4.68
CA PHE A 193 16.49 -4.55 -4.39
C PHE A 193 15.90 -3.18 -4.03
N SER A 194 14.76 -2.80 -4.62
CA SER A 194 14.03 -1.60 -4.18
C SER A 194 13.52 -1.73 -2.74
N VAL A 195 13.02 -2.91 -2.35
CA VAL A 195 12.61 -3.18 -0.96
C VAL A 195 13.80 -3.09 -0.01
N LEU A 196 14.93 -3.69 -0.37
CA LEU A 196 16.17 -3.63 0.44
C LEU A 196 16.67 -2.20 0.58
N ALA A 197 16.66 -1.40 -0.49
CA ALA A 197 17.04 0.01 -0.46
C ALA A 197 16.19 0.83 0.52
N VAL A 198 14.87 0.60 0.54
CA VAL A 198 13.98 1.26 1.50
C VAL A 198 14.21 0.74 2.93
N GLY A 199 14.48 -0.56 3.10
CA GLY A 199 14.87 -1.12 4.39
C GLY A 199 16.14 -0.49 4.97
N VAL A 200 17.08 -0.09 4.11
CA VAL A 200 18.34 0.59 4.54
C VAL A 200 18.05 1.93 5.22
N ILE A 201 17.06 2.68 4.74
CA ILE A 201 16.72 4.02 5.26
C ILE A 201 16.38 3.95 6.76
N TYR A 202 15.63 2.92 7.15
CA TYR A 202 15.14 2.75 8.51
C TYR A 202 16.04 1.86 9.38
N SER A 203 17.18 1.40 8.87
CA SER A 203 18.12 0.60 9.64
C SER A 203 18.85 1.44 10.70
N ALA A 204 18.81 1.00 11.95
CA ALA A 204 19.61 1.56 13.04
C ALA A 204 21.01 0.92 13.18
N ASP A 205 21.36 -0.02 12.31
CA ASP A 205 22.65 -0.72 12.35
C ASP A 205 23.81 0.25 11.98
N PRO A 206 24.79 0.48 12.88
CA PRO A 206 25.93 1.37 12.62
C PRO A 206 26.84 0.87 11.49
N SER A 207 26.78 -0.40 11.12
CA SER A 207 27.58 -0.97 10.02
C SER A 207 27.05 -0.62 8.63
N ILE A 208 25.82 -0.11 8.55
CA ILE A 208 25.14 0.22 7.29
C ILE A 208 25.29 1.72 7.00
N ASP A 209 25.95 2.04 5.89
CA ASP A 209 26.05 3.42 5.38
C ASP A 209 24.76 3.72 4.60
N ARG A 210 23.73 4.18 5.31
CA ARG A 210 22.37 4.38 4.77
C ARG A 210 22.31 4.99 3.37
N PRO A 211 22.90 6.17 3.10
CA PRO A 211 22.83 6.77 1.78
C PRO A 211 23.56 5.94 0.73
N ARG A 212 24.74 5.40 1.03
CA ARG A 212 25.56 4.65 0.07
C ARG A 212 24.98 3.28 -0.26
N ASP A 213 24.64 2.50 0.76
CA ASP A 213 24.12 1.15 0.60
C ASP A 213 22.74 1.16 -0.06
N GLY A 214 21.91 2.13 0.33
CA GLY A 214 20.61 2.36 -0.31
C GLY A 214 20.73 2.72 -1.79
N GLN A 215 21.64 3.66 -2.13
CA GLN A 215 21.90 4.04 -3.52
C GLN A 215 22.38 2.85 -4.35
N LYS A 216 23.30 2.04 -3.83
CA LYS A 216 23.78 0.82 -4.48
C LYS A 216 22.63 -0.13 -4.81
N TYR A 217 21.71 -0.36 -3.88
CA TYR A 217 20.54 -1.23 -4.15
C TYR A 217 19.57 -0.62 -5.16
N ILE A 218 19.34 0.70 -5.18
CA ILE A 218 18.54 1.35 -6.22
C ILE A 218 19.20 1.24 -7.60
N GLU A 219 20.51 1.40 -7.70
CA GLU A 219 21.25 1.20 -8.96
C GLU A 219 21.07 -0.21 -9.50
N ILE A 220 21.21 -1.22 -8.63
CA ILE A 220 20.96 -2.62 -9.00
C ILE A 220 19.49 -2.82 -9.43
N SER A 221 18.53 -2.25 -8.71
CA SER A 221 17.11 -2.35 -9.08
C SER A 221 16.85 -1.79 -10.48
N ARG A 222 17.50 -0.68 -10.84
CA ARG A 222 17.37 -0.05 -12.16
C ARG A 222 17.95 -0.90 -13.28
N THR A 223 19.09 -1.56 -13.07
CA THR A 223 19.68 -2.43 -14.11
C THR A 223 18.84 -3.67 -14.39
N LEU A 224 18.03 -4.09 -13.42
CA LEU A 224 17.09 -5.21 -13.54
C LEU A 224 15.73 -4.81 -14.13
N THR A 225 15.48 -3.53 -14.39
CA THR A 225 14.24 -3.03 -14.99
C THR A 225 14.40 -2.85 -16.50
N ASN A 226 13.59 -3.56 -17.31
CA ASN A 226 13.62 -3.39 -18.76
C ASN A 226 12.78 -2.19 -19.21
N LEU A 227 13.42 -1.05 -19.45
CA LEU A 227 12.75 0.16 -19.94
C LEU A 227 12.41 0.11 -21.44
N TRP A 228 12.87 -0.90 -22.17
CA TRP A 228 12.58 -1.09 -23.59
C TRP A 228 11.38 -2.00 -23.84
N SER A 229 10.71 -2.47 -22.78
CA SER A 229 9.51 -3.28 -22.89
C SER A 229 8.26 -2.43 -22.77
N ASP A 230 7.32 -2.63 -23.70
CA ASP A 230 5.96 -2.09 -23.63
C ASP A 230 5.02 -2.97 -22.79
N GLU A 231 5.55 -4.01 -22.14
CA GLU A 231 4.78 -4.97 -21.37
C GLU A 231 5.10 -4.73 -19.88
N PHE A 232 4.40 -3.82 -19.22
CA PHE A 232 4.63 -3.61 -17.79
C PHE A 232 3.86 -4.62 -16.92
N THR A 233 4.39 -4.87 -15.73
CA THR A 233 3.77 -5.72 -14.69
C THR A 233 3.54 -4.90 -13.42
N ILE A 234 2.79 -5.45 -12.47
CA ILE A 234 2.57 -4.81 -11.17
C ILE A 234 3.87 -4.54 -10.42
N ASP A 235 4.90 -5.38 -10.61
CA ASP A 235 6.19 -5.21 -9.95
C ASP A 235 6.97 -4.02 -10.51
N HIS A 236 6.79 -3.66 -11.79
CA HIS A 236 7.36 -2.42 -12.33
C HIS A 236 6.79 -1.19 -11.60
N ALA A 237 5.47 -1.15 -11.36
CA ALA A 237 4.83 -0.06 -10.62
C ALA A 237 5.34 -0.01 -9.16
N ARG A 238 5.43 -1.17 -8.50
CA ARG A 238 5.92 -1.29 -7.11
C ARG A 238 7.39 -0.85 -6.98
N SER A 239 8.27 -1.33 -7.86
CA SER A 239 9.68 -0.94 -7.87
C SER A 239 9.84 0.56 -8.10
N ALA A 240 9.07 1.14 -9.02
CA ALA A 240 9.10 2.58 -9.27
C ALA A 240 8.61 3.39 -8.06
N LEU A 241 7.54 2.94 -7.39
CA LEU A 241 7.03 3.58 -6.17
C LEU A 241 8.05 3.54 -5.03
N LEU A 242 8.63 2.36 -4.76
CA LEU A 242 9.65 2.20 -3.72
C LEU A 242 10.91 3.02 -4.01
N THR A 243 11.28 3.15 -5.28
CA THR A 243 12.38 4.00 -5.72
C THR A 243 12.07 5.48 -5.51
N SER A 244 10.82 5.90 -5.75
CA SER A 244 10.36 7.26 -5.41
C SER A 244 10.47 7.53 -3.92
N ILE A 245 9.97 6.62 -3.08
CA ILE A 245 10.07 6.70 -1.61
C ILE A 245 11.52 6.87 -1.18
N PHE A 246 12.42 6.02 -1.70
CA PHE A 246 13.84 6.13 -1.42
C PHE A 246 14.42 7.52 -1.74
N PHE A 247 14.10 8.08 -2.91
CA PHE A 247 14.59 9.41 -3.27
C PHE A 247 14.00 10.53 -2.43
N THR A 248 12.74 10.41 -2.01
CA THR A 248 12.12 11.39 -1.09
C THR A 248 12.87 11.42 0.23
N GLU A 249 13.14 10.26 0.82
CA GLU A 249 13.89 10.13 2.09
C GLU A 249 15.34 10.59 1.97
N MET A 250 15.96 10.45 0.79
CA MET A 250 17.28 11.02 0.49
C MET A 250 17.25 12.52 0.15
N ASN A 251 16.09 13.18 0.25
CA ASN A 251 15.88 14.59 -0.11
C ASN A 251 16.21 14.92 -1.58
N LEU A 252 16.12 13.94 -2.48
CA LEU A 252 16.31 14.06 -3.92
C LEU A 252 14.96 14.25 -4.63
N LYS A 253 14.26 15.33 -4.27
CA LYS A 253 12.84 15.56 -4.63
C LYS A 253 12.57 15.40 -6.12
N SER A 254 13.32 16.07 -7.00
CA SER A 254 13.09 15.98 -8.45
C SER A 254 13.20 14.55 -8.99
N ALA A 255 14.15 13.76 -8.48
CA ALA A 255 14.26 12.35 -8.86
C ALA A 255 13.08 11.54 -8.31
N ALA A 256 12.65 11.81 -7.07
CA ALA A 256 11.49 11.16 -6.48
C ALA A 256 10.21 11.37 -7.32
N TRP A 257 9.97 12.60 -7.79
CA TRP A 257 8.82 12.93 -8.65
C TRP A 257 8.86 12.20 -10.01
N VAL A 258 10.04 12.05 -10.62
CA VAL A 258 10.19 11.28 -11.87
C VAL A 258 9.79 9.82 -11.67
N TRP A 259 10.25 9.22 -10.57
CA TRP A 259 9.93 7.82 -10.26
C TRP A 259 8.47 7.64 -9.84
N LEU A 260 7.89 8.62 -9.15
CA LEU A 260 6.46 8.63 -8.82
C LEU A 260 5.61 8.70 -10.09
N GLY A 261 5.88 9.66 -10.98
CA GLY A 261 5.21 9.77 -12.26
C GLY A 261 5.37 8.52 -13.12
N SER A 262 6.53 7.85 -13.06
CA SER A 262 6.71 6.55 -13.72
C SER A 262 5.79 5.47 -13.13
N SER A 263 5.70 5.38 -11.80
CA SER A 263 4.80 4.43 -11.12
C SER A 263 3.33 4.68 -11.47
N ILE A 264 2.91 5.95 -11.52
CA ILE A 264 1.55 6.37 -11.92
C ILE A 264 1.27 5.96 -13.37
N ASN A 265 2.17 6.30 -14.30
CA ASN A 265 2.00 5.98 -15.71
C ASN A 265 1.93 4.47 -15.95
N ILE A 266 2.83 3.70 -15.33
CA ILE A 266 2.80 2.23 -15.38
C ILE A 266 1.48 1.69 -14.84
N SER A 267 1.00 2.25 -13.72
CA SER A 267 -0.25 1.82 -13.08
C SER A 267 -1.49 2.10 -13.92
N HIS A 268 -1.52 3.24 -14.61
CA HIS A 268 -2.54 3.50 -15.61
C HIS A 268 -2.46 2.45 -16.70
N ASP A 269 -1.31 2.34 -17.33
CA ASP A 269 -1.06 1.49 -18.48
C ASP A 269 -1.39 0.00 -18.23
N ILE A 270 -1.08 -0.58 -17.06
CA ILE A 270 -1.49 -1.97 -16.72
C ILE A 270 -2.92 -2.07 -16.13
N GLY A 271 -3.61 -0.95 -16.00
CA GLY A 271 -4.99 -0.88 -15.53
C GLY A 271 -5.17 -1.19 -14.05
N LEU A 272 -4.27 -0.74 -13.16
CA LEU A 272 -4.44 -0.90 -11.70
C LEU A 272 -5.58 -0.04 -11.14
N HIS A 273 -5.87 1.09 -11.78
CA HIS A 273 -7.00 1.97 -11.45
C HIS A 273 -8.38 1.31 -11.69
N CYS A 274 -8.43 0.24 -12.49
CA CYS A 274 -9.64 -0.52 -12.74
C CYS A 274 -9.91 -1.49 -11.58
N GLU A 275 -10.91 -1.18 -10.76
CA GLU A 275 -11.28 -2.00 -9.60
C GLU A 275 -11.93 -3.36 -9.94
N THR A 276 -12.34 -3.54 -11.20
CA THR A 276 -13.04 -4.73 -11.69
C THR A 276 -12.27 -5.36 -12.85
N GLY A 277 -12.06 -6.67 -12.77
CA GLY A 277 -11.47 -7.45 -13.85
C GLY A 277 -11.49 -8.94 -13.54
N PRO A 278 -11.10 -9.78 -14.51
CA PRO A 278 -11.16 -11.24 -14.42
C PRO A 278 -9.99 -11.83 -13.59
N TRP A 279 -9.55 -11.14 -12.54
CA TRP A 279 -8.39 -11.54 -11.75
C TRP A 279 -8.81 -12.43 -10.56
N PRO A 280 -7.96 -13.38 -10.14
CA PRO A 280 -8.12 -14.07 -8.87
C PRO A 280 -8.21 -13.09 -7.69
N VAL A 281 -8.85 -13.52 -6.60
CA VAL A 281 -9.11 -12.66 -5.42
C VAL A 281 -7.83 -12.00 -4.88
N VAL A 282 -6.75 -12.77 -4.73
CA VAL A 282 -5.47 -12.26 -4.21
C VAL A 282 -4.84 -11.24 -5.17
N GLU A 283 -4.84 -11.52 -6.47
CA GLU A 283 -4.30 -10.61 -7.47
C GLU A 283 -5.12 -9.31 -7.56
N GLY A 284 -6.44 -9.41 -7.55
CA GLY A 284 -7.34 -8.24 -7.55
C GLY A 284 -7.15 -7.36 -6.32
N GLU A 285 -6.98 -7.96 -5.15
CA GLU A 285 -6.68 -7.23 -3.91
C GLU A 285 -5.30 -6.56 -3.97
N MET A 286 -4.28 -7.25 -4.48
CA MET A 286 -2.94 -6.66 -4.66
C MET A 286 -2.94 -5.49 -5.64
N ARG A 287 -3.62 -5.61 -6.78
CA ARG A 287 -3.78 -4.51 -7.75
C ARG A 287 -4.41 -3.28 -7.11
N ARG A 288 -5.46 -3.49 -6.28
CA ARG A 288 -6.12 -2.42 -5.53
C ARG A 288 -5.18 -1.77 -4.52
N ARG A 289 -4.45 -2.54 -3.72
CA ARG A 289 -3.51 -2.00 -2.71
C ARG A 289 -2.40 -1.19 -3.34
N VAL A 290 -1.82 -1.66 -4.45
CA VAL A 290 -0.78 -0.92 -5.18
C VAL A 290 -1.34 0.38 -5.73
N TRP A 291 -2.50 0.36 -6.39
CA TRP A 291 -3.12 1.59 -6.91
C TRP A 291 -3.36 2.63 -5.82
N TRP A 292 -4.04 2.24 -4.74
CA TRP A 292 -4.33 3.18 -3.66
C TRP A 292 -3.08 3.62 -2.89
N GLY A 293 -2.07 2.76 -2.79
CA GLY A 293 -0.76 3.13 -2.24
C GLY A 293 -0.09 4.23 -3.05
N ILE A 294 -0.06 4.09 -4.37
CA ILE A 294 0.48 5.11 -5.29
C ILE A 294 -0.32 6.41 -5.18
N TYR A 295 -1.64 6.31 -5.17
CA TYR A 295 -2.52 7.47 -5.06
C TYR A 295 -2.34 8.25 -3.76
N VAL A 296 -2.19 7.55 -2.63
CA VAL A 296 -1.94 8.18 -1.32
C VAL A 296 -0.57 8.83 -1.31
N TRP A 297 0.45 8.21 -1.90
CA TRP A 297 1.80 8.76 -1.96
C TRP A 297 1.93 9.98 -2.88
N ASP A 298 1.09 10.10 -3.91
CA ASP A 298 1.07 11.23 -4.84
C ASP A 298 0.46 12.51 -4.27
N ARG A 299 -0.39 12.38 -3.24
CA ARG A 299 -1.09 13.50 -2.60
C ARG A 299 -0.32 14.12 -1.44
#